data_AF-A0A5A7S162-F1
#
_entry.id   AF-A0A5A7S162-F1
#
_cell.length_a   1.000
_cell.length_b   1.000
_cell.length_c   1.000
_cell.angle_alpha   90.00
_cell.angle_beta   90.00
_cell.angle_gamma   90.00
#
_symmetry.space_group_name_H-M   'P 1'
#
loop_
_entity.id
_entity.type
_entity.pdbx_description
1 polymer ?
#
loop_
_entity_poly.entity_id
_entity_poly.type
_entity_poly.pdbx_seq_one_letter_code
_entity_poly.pdbx_strand_id
1 'polypeptide(L)'
;MEEFPVIKVRKGKVKRGEKIWKKRDALQVIEELVKQYDMVYIIDVDGYNRNNPNLDLYKKIGKNLWIDSFPRRVEDVVDLIVVGAERITIKNMEGENIKELKEICEKDIYISGDDPDAFNKLVKYNLKGLVIDEVQEIKKDVQTWKIYKEEWVIKRVK
;
A
#
# COMPACT_ATOMS: atom_id res chain seq x y z
N MET A 1 -5.55 -11.64 -14.94
CA MET A 1 -5.22 -11.56 -13.51
C MET A 1 -4.48 -10.25 -13.32
N GLU A 2 -4.97 -9.35 -12.46
CA GLU A 2 -4.28 -8.07 -12.23
C GLU A 2 -2.97 -8.31 -11.45
N GLU A 3 -1.89 -7.65 -11.87
CA GLU A 3 -0.56 -7.78 -11.29
C GLU A 3 0.15 -6.43 -11.34
N PHE A 4 0.78 -6.04 -10.22
CA PHE A 4 1.55 -4.81 -10.12
C PHE A 4 2.95 -5.06 -9.55
N PRO A 5 3.96 -4.29 -9.97
CA PRO A 5 5.29 -4.34 -9.38
C PRO A 5 5.25 -3.89 -7.92
N VAL A 6 5.99 -4.60 -7.08
CA VAL A 6 6.26 -4.22 -5.69
C VAL A 6 7.62 -3.54 -5.62
N ILE A 7 7.68 -2.44 -4.88
CA ILE A 7 8.94 -1.78 -4.52
C ILE A 7 8.99 -1.49 -3.02
N LYS A 8 10.21 -1.40 -2.48
CA LYS A 8 10.45 -0.88 -1.13
C LYS A 8 11.06 0.51 -1.22
N VAL A 9 10.54 1.47 -0.45
CA VAL A 9 11.09 2.81 -0.35
C VAL A 9 11.67 3.03 1.04
N ARG A 10 12.92 3.51 1.11
CA ARG A 10 13.60 3.84 2.37
C ARG A 10 14.61 4.98 2.18
N LYS A 11 14.50 6.04 2.97
CA LYS A 11 15.27 7.28 2.90
C LYS A 11 15.28 7.85 1.47
N GLY A 12 14.13 7.81 0.81
CA GLY A 12 13.93 8.20 -0.58
C GLY A 12 14.61 7.30 -1.62
N LYS A 13 15.24 6.17 -1.23
CA LYS A 13 15.81 5.18 -2.15
C LYS A 13 14.75 4.13 -2.49
N VAL A 14 14.79 3.64 -3.72
CA VAL A 14 13.89 2.56 -4.20
C VAL A 14 14.68 1.26 -4.25
N LYS A 15 14.11 0.15 -3.77
CA LYS A 15 14.63 -1.21 -3.94
C LYS A 15 13.59 -2.08 -4.64
N ARG A 16 14.04 -2.86 -5.63
CA ARG A 16 13.29 -3.94 -6.29
C ARG A 16 14.26 -5.04 -6.71
N GLY A 17 14.05 -6.27 -6.23
CA GLY A 17 15.03 -7.34 -6.34
C GLY A 17 16.33 -6.99 -5.62
N GLU A 18 17.44 -7.33 -6.27
CA GLU A 18 18.79 -6.93 -5.88
C GLU A 18 19.13 -5.48 -6.23
N LYS A 19 18.29 -4.81 -7.05
CA LYS A 19 18.57 -3.47 -7.53
C LYS A 19 18.12 -2.41 -6.52
N ILE A 20 19.02 -1.45 -6.26
CA ILE A 20 18.77 -0.30 -5.40
C ILE A 20 19.08 0.97 -6.19
N TRP A 21 18.10 1.86 -6.30
CA TRP A 21 18.24 3.17 -6.92
C TRP A 21 18.40 4.24 -5.86
N LYS A 22 19.28 5.22 -6.12
CA LYS A 22 19.55 6.31 -5.19
C LYS A 22 18.38 7.31 -5.21
N LYS A 23 18.33 8.19 -4.20
CA LYS A 23 17.27 9.20 -4.04
C LYS A 23 17.04 10.06 -5.30
N ARG A 24 18.11 10.39 -6.01
CA ARG A 24 18.05 11.20 -7.24
C ARG A 24 17.36 10.48 -8.41
N ASP A 25 17.39 9.14 -8.42
CA ASP A 25 16.86 8.31 -9.50
C ASP A 25 15.47 7.75 -9.15
N ALA A 26 15.06 7.85 -7.88
CA ALA A 26 13.84 7.23 -7.35
C ALA A 26 12.56 7.69 -8.06
N LEU A 27 12.44 9.00 -8.34
CA LEU A 27 11.26 9.56 -9.01
C LEU A 27 11.07 8.92 -10.39
N GLN A 28 12.10 9.00 -11.23
CA GLN A 28 12.08 8.45 -12.58
C GLN A 28 11.74 6.96 -12.59
N VAL A 29 12.33 6.19 -11.67
CA VAL A 29 12.07 4.74 -11.59
C VAL A 29 10.61 4.44 -11.28
N ILE A 30 10.00 5.19 -10.36
CA ILE A 30 8.59 4.96 -10.01
C ILE A 30 7.69 5.38 -11.17
N GLU A 31 7.97 6.51 -11.82
CA GLU A 31 7.22 6.98 -13.01
C GLU A 31 7.29 5.97 -14.16
N GLU A 32 8.47 5.39 -14.42
CA GLU A 32 8.63 4.34 -15.44
C GLU A 32 7.82 3.09 -15.11
N LEU A 33 7.79 2.67 -13.84
CA LEU A 33 6.98 1.53 -13.41
C LEU A 33 5.48 1.82 -13.50
N VAL A 34 5.03 3.00 -13.07
CA VAL A 34 3.63 3.43 -13.22
C VAL A 34 3.23 3.44 -14.69
N LYS A 35 4.08 3.99 -15.58
CA LYS A 35 3.82 4.02 -17.02
C LYS A 35 3.73 2.62 -17.63
N GLN A 36 4.53 1.67 -17.14
CA GLN A 36 4.58 0.32 -17.69
C GLN A 36 3.47 -0.61 -17.16
N TYR A 37 3.10 -0.48 -15.89
CA TYR A 37 2.19 -1.41 -15.19
C TYR A 37 0.88 -0.78 -14.72
N ASP A 38 0.63 0.47 -15.09
CA ASP A 38 -0.47 1.32 -14.63
C ASP A 38 -0.41 1.67 -13.14
N MET A 39 -0.01 0.78 -12.24
CA MET A 39 0.09 1.03 -10.80
C MET A 39 1.33 0.38 -10.19
N VAL A 40 1.82 0.94 -9.07
CA VAL A 40 2.92 0.39 -8.29
C VAL A 40 2.50 0.19 -6.84
N TYR A 41 2.81 -0.98 -6.29
CA TYR A 41 2.66 -1.26 -4.86
C TYR A 41 3.93 -0.88 -4.10
N ILE A 42 3.81 0.07 -3.18
CA ILE A 42 4.93 0.69 -2.47
C ILE A 42 4.88 0.29 -1.00
N ILE A 43 5.88 -0.45 -0.56
CA ILE A 43 6.14 -0.66 0.87
C ILE A 43 7.06 0.46 1.35
N ASP A 44 6.53 1.44 2.08
CA ASP A 44 7.31 2.51 2.69
C ASP A 44 7.87 2.06 4.04
N VAL A 45 9.17 1.79 4.05
CA VAL A 45 9.89 1.28 5.21
C VAL A 45 10.07 2.35 6.29
N ASP A 46 10.11 3.64 5.94
CA ASP A 46 10.22 4.72 6.93
C ASP A 46 8.87 5.04 7.58
N GLY A 47 7.78 5.00 6.81
CA GLY A 47 6.41 5.03 7.32
C GLY A 47 6.18 3.89 8.32
N TYR A 48 6.53 2.66 7.91
CA TYR A 48 6.39 1.49 8.75
C TYR A 48 7.11 1.63 10.09
N ASN A 49 8.40 1.99 10.05
CA ASN A 49 9.25 1.98 11.24
C ASN A 49 9.17 3.25 12.10
N ARG A 50 8.80 4.40 11.52
CA ARG A 50 8.96 5.71 12.17
C ARG A 50 7.78 6.66 12.00
N ASN A 51 6.69 6.21 11.39
CA ASN A 51 5.55 7.05 11.02
C ASN A 51 5.97 8.28 10.19
N ASN A 52 6.95 8.11 9.30
CA ASN A 52 7.46 9.19 8.46
C ASN A 52 7.61 8.71 7.00
N PRO A 53 6.48 8.53 6.29
CA PRO A 53 6.50 8.12 4.89
C PRO A 53 7.19 9.16 3.99
N ASN A 54 7.65 8.73 2.83
CA ASN A 54 8.38 9.52 1.84
C ASN A 54 7.43 10.41 1.01
N LEU A 55 6.56 11.17 1.68
CA LEU A 55 5.48 11.98 1.10
C LEU A 55 5.96 12.91 -0.04
N ASP A 56 7.09 13.57 0.14
CA ASP A 56 7.69 14.45 -0.88
C ASP A 56 8.04 13.74 -2.19
N LEU A 57 8.37 12.44 -2.12
CA LEU A 57 8.62 11.62 -3.30
C LEU A 57 7.30 11.29 -4.00
N TYR A 58 6.30 10.87 -3.24
CA TYR A 58 4.99 10.48 -3.76
C TYR A 58 4.23 11.63 -4.40
N LYS A 59 4.27 12.81 -3.77
CA LYS A 59 3.65 14.04 -4.27
C LYS A 59 4.13 14.43 -5.66
N LYS A 60 5.37 14.10 -6.01
CA LYS A 60 5.94 14.41 -7.34
C LYS A 60 5.43 13.48 -8.44
N ILE A 61 4.99 12.27 -8.07
CA ILE A 61 4.42 11.27 -8.99
C ILE A 61 2.92 11.53 -9.15
N GLY A 62 2.22 11.76 -8.04
CA GLY A 62 0.88 12.36 -7.98
C GLY A 62 -0.31 11.43 -8.23
N LYS A 63 -0.14 10.25 -8.84
CA LYS A 63 -1.25 9.30 -9.05
C LYS A 63 -0.78 7.86 -9.26
N ASN A 64 -1.72 6.93 -9.37
CA ASN A 64 -1.48 5.52 -9.68
C ASN A 64 -0.56 4.81 -8.65
N LEU A 65 -0.63 5.24 -7.39
CA LEU A 65 0.16 4.69 -6.30
C LEU A 65 -0.73 3.85 -5.37
N TRP A 66 -0.26 2.65 -5.06
CA TRP A 66 -0.78 1.87 -3.94
C TRP A 66 0.25 1.87 -2.81
N ILE A 67 -0.03 2.59 -1.73
CA ILE A 67 0.94 2.80 -0.64
C ILE A 67 0.59 1.95 0.58
N ASP A 68 1.56 1.19 1.05
CA ASP A 68 1.60 0.53 2.36
C ASP A 68 2.72 1.16 3.19
N SER A 69 2.35 2.09 4.06
CA SER A 69 3.26 2.79 4.97
C SER A 69 2.95 2.54 6.45
N PHE A 70 2.06 1.57 6.74
CA PHE A 70 1.50 1.33 8.08
C PHE A 70 0.94 2.61 8.74
N PRO A 71 -0.04 3.30 8.11
CA PRO A 71 -0.71 4.44 8.74
C PRO A 71 -1.45 3.99 10.00
N ARG A 72 -1.38 4.80 11.07
CA ARG A 72 -1.92 4.46 12.40
C ARG A 72 -3.16 5.26 12.72
N ARG A 73 -3.27 6.46 12.16
CA ARG A 73 -4.39 7.40 12.37
C ARG A 73 -4.97 7.87 11.05
N VAL A 74 -6.11 8.56 11.14
CA VAL A 74 -6.82 9.11 9.99
C VAL A 74 -5.94 10.11 9.25
N GLU A 75 -5.20 10.95 9.97
CA GLU A 75 -4.34 11.98 9.38
C GLU A 75 -3.22 11.36 8.54
N ASP A 76 -2.64 10.24 8.99
CA ASP A 76 -1.61 9.52 8.23
C ASP A 76 -2.17 9.06 6.86
N VAL A 77 -3.42 8.61 6.82
CA VAL A 77 -4.08 8.18 5.57
C VAL A 77 -4.42 9.38 4.70
N VAL A 78 -4.91 10.48 5.30
CA VAL A 78 -5.20 11.73 4.60
C VAL A 78 -3.95 12.27 3.91
N ASP A 79 -2.80 12.26 4.59
CA ASP A 79 -1.52 12.67 4.01
C ASP A 79 -1.17 11.85 2.76
N LEU A 80 -1.37 10.53 2.81
CA LEU A 80 -1.14 9.64 1.65
C LEU A 80 -2.07 9.99 0.48
N ILE A 81 -3.33 10.28 0.75
CA ILE A 81 -4.31 10.66 -0.27
C ILE A 81 -3.92 12.00 -0.92
N VAL A 82 -3.54 12.98 -0.11
CA VAL A 82 -3.11 14.31 -0.56
C VAL A 82 -1.89 14.23 -1.48
N VAL A 83 -0.98 13.28 -1.25
CA VAL A 83 0.19 13.06 -2.12
C VAL A 83 -0.07 12.14 -3.32
N GLY A 84 -1.32 11.71 -3.54
CA GLY A 84 -1.73 11.00 -4.75
C GLY A 84 -1.88 9.49 -4.61
N ALA A 85 -1.97 8.95 -3.39
CA ALA A 85 -2.32 7.54 -3.20
C ALA A 85 -3.76 7.28 -3.68
N GLU A 86 -3.92 6.27 -4.53
CA GLU A 86 -5.23 5.81 -5.01
C GLU A 86 -5.71 4.58 -4.25
N ARG A 87 -4.75 3.76 -3.81
CA ARG A 87 -4.99 2.59 -2.95
C ARG A 87 -4.09 2.67 -1.73
N ILE A 88 -4.62 2.32 -0.58
CA ILE A 88 -3.87 2.40 0.68
C ILE A 88 -4.06 1.09 1.44
N THR A 89 -2.96 0.52 1.93
CA THR A 89 -3.01 -0.63 2.85
C THR A 89 -2.91 -0.12 4.28
N ILE A 90 -3.92 -0.41 5.10
CA ILE A 90 -3.91 -0.17 6.54
C ILE A 90 -3.59 -1.47 7.29
N LYS A 91 -3.06 -1.35 8.50
CA LYS A 91 -2.83 -2.47 9.42
C LYS A 91 -2.94 -1.95 10.84
N ASN A 92 -3.54 -2.74 11.74
CA ASN A 92 -3.73 -2.42 13.16
C ASN A 92 -4.36 -1.04 13.43
N MET A 93 -5.12 -0.50 12.49
CA MET A 93 -5.85 0.75 12.69
C MET A 93 -7.08 0.47 13.55
N GLU A 94 -7.33 1.37 14.51
CA GLU A 94 -8.49 1.27 15.40
C GLU A 94 -9.80 1.42 14.63
N GLY A 95 -10.84 0.73 15.10
CA GLY A 95 -12.13 0.69 14.41
C GLY A 95 -12.82 2.06 14.31
N GLU A 96 -12.60 2.95 15.27
CA GLU A 96 -13.11 4.33 15.24
C GLU A 96 -12.43 5.14 14.13
N ASN A 97 -11.11 5.03 14.00
CA ASN A 97 -10.34 5.67 12.92
C ASN A 97 -10.76 5.14 11.54
N ILE A 98 -11.01 3.82 11.41
CA ILE A 98 -11.50 3.26 10.13
C ILE A 98 -12.89 3.81 9.81
N LYS A 99 -13.78 3.93 10.80
CA LYS A 99 -15.12 4.50 10.61
C LYS A 99 -15.02 5.95 10.12
N GLU A 100 -14.27 6.79 10.81
CA GLU A 100 -14.05 8.18 10.44
C GLU A 100 -13.45 8.30 9.03
N LEU A 101 -12.43 7.49 8.73
CA LEU A 101 -11.81 7.45 7.41
C LEU A 101 -12.84 7.16 6.30
N LYS A 102 -13.77 6.23 6.54
CA LYS A 102 -14.84 5.89 5.58
C LYS A 102 -15.87 7.00 5.40
N GLU A 103 -16.01 7.90 6.36
CA GLU A 103 -16.91 9.06 6.26
C GLU A 103 -16.27 10.21 5.46
N ILE A 104 -14.95 10.33 5.48
CA ILE A 104 -14.23 11.45 4.85
C ILE A 104 -13.50 11.09 3.54
N CYS A 105 -13.40 9.79 3.21
CA CYS A 105 -12.59 9.33 2.09
C CYS A 105 -13.30 8.26 1.23
N GLU A 106 -13.24 8.44 -0.08
CA GLU A 106 -13.76 7.50 -1.09
C GLU A 106 -12.69 6.59 -1.72
N LYS A 107 -11.42 6.67 -1.28
CA LYS A 107 -10.33 5.87 -1.85
C LYS A 107 -10.47 4.39 -1.49
N ASP A 108 -9.88 3.54 -2.32
CA ASP A 108 -9.86 2.09 -2.10
C ASP A 108 -8.89 1.77 -0.94
N ILE A 109 -9.47 1.52 0.23
CA ILE A 109 -8.73 1.10 1.43
C ILE A 109 -8.70 -0.42 1.53
N TYR A 110 -7.50 -0.99 1.61
CA TYR A 110 -7.22 -2.41 1.83
C TYR A 110 -6.68 -2.62 3.24
N ILE A 111 -6.83 -3.83 3.79
CA ILE A 111 -6.27 -4.18 5.10
C ILE A 111 -5.28 -5.33 4.98
N SER A 112 -4.16 -5.23 5.71
CA SER A 112 -3.16 -6.29 5.78
C SER A 112 -3.73 -7.53 6.48
N GLY A 113 -3.49 -8.71 5.92
CA GLY A 113 -3.85 -10.00 6.53
C GLY A 113 -3.11 -10.31 7.82
N ASP A 114 -2.04 -9.56 8.13
CA ASP A 114 -1.34 -9.63 9.41
C ASP A 114 -2.07 -8.88 10.53
N ASP A 115 -3.09 -8.08 10.24
CA ASP A 115 -3.94 -7.50 11.28
C ASP A 115 -4.72 -8.63 11.98
N PRO A 116 -4.64 -8.77 13.32
CA PRO A 116 -5.32 -9.85 14.04
C PRO A 116 -6.82 -9.93 13.80
N ASP A 117 -7.45 -8.80 13.46
CA ASP A 117 -8.88 -8.66 13.23
C ASP A 117 -9.21 -8.27 11.77
N ALA A 118 -8.26 -8.50 10.84
CA ALA A 118 -8.32 -8.05 9.44
C ALA A 118 -9.68 -8.34 8.79
N PHE A 119 -10.16 -9.58 8.93
CA PHE A 119 -11.39 -10.01 8.27
C PHE A 119 -12.63 -9.34 8.86
N ASN A 120 -12.74 -9.25 10.19
CA ASN A 120 -13.90 -8.64 10.82
C ASN A 120 -13.96 -7.15 10.50
N LYS A 121 -12.81 -6.46 10.54
CA LYS A 121 -12.70 -5.05 10.10
C LYS A 121 -13.07 -4.87 8.63
N LEU A 122 -12.56 -5.73 7.75
CA LEU A 122 -12.89 -5.67 6.32
C LEU A 122 -14.39 -5.71 6.09
N VAL A 123 -15.09 -6.68 6.69
CA VAL A 123 -16.55 -6.83 6.54
C VAL A 123 -17.30 -5.70 7.22
N LYS A 124 -16.96 -5.39 8.48
CA LYS A 124 -17.66 -4.39 9.29
C LYS A 124 -17.59 -2.98 8.68
N TYR A 125 -16.45 -2.62 8.09
CA TYR A 125 -16.21 -1.29 7.54
C TYR A 125 -16.26 -1.23 6.02
N ASN A 126 -16.64 -2.33 5.37
CA ASN A 126 -16.72 -2.45 3.91
C ASN A 126 -15.43 -1.94 3.22
N LEU A 127 -14.30 -2.51 3.64
CA LEU A 127 -13.00 -2.26 3.04
C LEU A 127 -12.88 -3.03 1.71
N LYS A 128 -12.01 -2.55 0.81
CA LYS A 128 -11.92 -3.04 -0.56
C LYS A 128 -11.44 -4.49 -0.65
N GLY A 129 -10.50 -4.88 0.20
CA GLY A 129 -9.93 -6.22 0.15
C GLY A 129 -8.79 -6.44 1.14
N LEU A 130 -8.25 -7.67 1.10
CA LEU A 130 -7.09 -8.08 1.88
C LEU A 130 -5.82 -7.97 1.05
N VAL A 131 -4.73 -7.57 1.72
CA VAL A 131 -3.36 -7.75 1.21
C VAL A 131 -2.66 -8.75 2.11
N ILE A 132 -2.23 -9.87 1.55
CA ILE A 132 -1.62 -10.98 2.27
C ILE A 132 -0.23 -11.31 1.74
N ASP A 133 0.62 -11.85 2.60
CA ASP A 133 1.90 -12.43 2.22
C ASP A 133 1.73 -13.82 1.59
N GLU A 134 2.77 -14.29 0.89
CA GLU A 134 2.73 -15.56 0.14
C GLU A 134 2.37 -16.80 0.97
N VAL A 135 2.65 -16.76 2.26
CA VAL A 135 2.44 -17.88 3.21
C VAL A 135 1.03 -17.92 3.79
N GLN A 136 0.21 -16.89 3.58
CA GLN A 136 -1.13 -16.80 4.16
C GLN A 136 -2.18 -17.46 3.27
N GLU A 137 -3.13 -18.15 3.90
CA GLU A 137 -4.27 -18.78 3.25
C GLU A 137 -5.42 -17.79 3.02
N ILE A 138 -6.11 -17.95 1.89
CA ILE A 138 -7.30 -17.16 1.55
C ILE A 138 -8.49 -17.77 2.30
N LYS A 139 -8.89 -17.15 3.41
CA LYS A 139 -9.89 -17.75 4.30
C LYS A 139 -11.32 -17.66 3.76
N LYS A 140 -11.65 -16.65 2.93
CA LYS A 140 -13.05 -16.28 2.61
C LYS A 140 -13.20 -15.69 1.20
N ASP A 141 -14.45 -15.48 0.78
CA ASP A 141 -14.82 -14.87 -0.50
C ASP A 141 -14.74 -13.35 -0.48
N VAL A 142 -13.50 -12.85 -0.45
CA VAL A 142 -13.20 -11.42 -0.48
C VAL A 142 -12.09 -11.13 -1.49
N GLN A 143 -12.10 -9.94 -2.08
CA GLN A 143 -11.03 -9.49 -2.95
C GLN A 143 -9.70 -9.60 -2.20
N THR A 144 -8.74 -10.34 -2.78
CA THR A 144 -7.49 -10.67 -2.11
C THR A 144 -6.32 -10.46 -3.06
N TRP A 145 -5.33 -9.73 -2.56
CA TRP A 145 -4.07 -9.48 -3.23
C TRP A 145 -2.94 -10.15 -2.45
N LYS A 146 -2.09 -10.88 -3.17
CA LYS A 146 -1.01 -11.67 -2.59
C LYS A 146 0.34 -11.11 -3.04
N ILE A 147 1.20 -10.81 -2.08
CA ILE A 147 2.57 -10.32 -2.33
C ILE A 147 3.48 -11.52 -2.53
N TYR A 148 4.12 -11.60 -3.70
CA TYR A 148 5.13 -12.60 -4.04
C TYR A 148 6.50 -11.93 -3.92
N LYS A 149 7.21 -12.20 -2.82
CA LYS A 149 8.42 -11.45 -2.44
C LYS A 149 9.60 -11.74 -3.36
N GLU A 150 9.72 -12.99 -3.81
CA GLU A 150 10.78 -13.41 -4.73
C GLU A 150 10.58 -12.81 -6.13
N GLU A 151 9.34 -12.67 -6.58
CA GLU A 151 8.99 -12.10 -7.89
C GLU A 151 8.88 -10.56 -7.88
N TRP A 152 8.82 -9.94 -6.70
CA TRP A 152 8.61 -8.50 -6.52
C TRP A 152 7.35 -7.99 -7.24
N VAL A 153 6.26 -8.71 -7.04
CA VAL A 153 4.94 -8.40 -7.59
C VAL A 153 3.85 -8.67 -6.56
N ILE A 154 2.72 -7.98 -6.72
CA ILE A 154 1.48 -8.24 -6.01
C ILE A 154 0.43 -8.65 -7.05
N LYS A 155 -0.23 -9.80 -6.84
CA LYS A 155 -1.22 -10.33 -7.79
C LYS A 155 -2.58 -10.41 -7.12
N ARG A 156 -3.62 -10.06 -7.87
CA ARG A 156 -5.00 -10.33 -7.45
C ARG A 156 -5.28 -11.81 -7.63
N VAL A 157 -5.48 -12.51 -6.52
CA VAL A 157 -5.77 -13.95 -6.50
C VAL A 157 -7.27 -14.23 -6.34
N LYS A 158 -8.06 -13.20 -6.01
CA LYS A 158 -9.52 -13.25 -5.88
C LYS A 158 -10.12 -11.85 -6.07
#